data_AF-A0A2V2CF57-F1
#
_entry.id   AF-A0A2V2CF57-F1
#
_cell.length_a   1.000
_cell.length_b   1.000
_cell.length_c   1.000
_cell.angle_alpha   90.00
_cell.angle_beta   90.00
_cell.angle_gamma   90.00
#
_symmetry.space_group_name_H-M   'P 1'
#
loop_
_entity.id
_entity.type
_entity.pdbx_description
1 polymer ?
#
loop_
_entity_poly.entity_id
_entity_poly.type
_entity_poly.pdbx_seq_one_letter_code
_entity_poly.pdbx_strand_id
1 'polypeptide(L)' 'MSPNIFVLLPLILVVLVINYFVAREFYKAASAKGWNQIKYFWLSFLLGPSGYLLVIALPDRGGQHMSALVSRDLPEL' A
#
# COMPACT_ATOMS: atom_id res chain seq x y z
N MET A 1 -9.58 -36.65 -12.04
CA MET A 1 -9.55 -35.22 -11.68
C MET A 1 -10.31 -35.09 -10.36
N SER A 2 -9.63 -34.80 -9.25
CA SER A 2 -10.24 -34.88 -7.91
C SER A 2 -11.27 -33.76 -7.71
N PRO A 3 -12.44 -34.04 -7.09
CA PRO A 3 -13.52 -33.05 -6.89
C PRO A 3 -13.06 -31.82 -6.10
N ASN A 4 -11.98 -31.94 -5.33
CA ASN A 4 -11.37 -30.86 -4.57
C ASN A 4 -10.85 -29.70 -5.45
N ILE A 5 -10.41 -29.98 -6.69
CA ILE A 5 -9.91 -28.93 -7.61
C ILE A 5 -11.02 -27.94 -7.98
N PHE A 6 -12.25 -28.43 -8.14
CA PHE A 6 -13.39 -27.60 -8.53
C PHE A 6 -13.83 -26.63 -7.43
N VAL A 7 -13.51 -26.93 -6.17
CA VAL A 7 -13.78 -26.07 -5.00
C VAL A 7 -12.59 -25.16 -4.71
N LEU A 8 -11.37 -25.67 -4.83
CA LEU A 8 -10.13 -24.91 -4.56
C LEU A 8 -9.93 -23.77 -5.56
N LEU A 9 -10.21 -23.99 -6.84
CA LEU A 9 -9.99 -22.99 -7.88
C LEU A 9 -10.80 -21.69 -7.67
N PRO A 10 -12.14 -21.73 -7.49
CA PRO A 10 -12.90 -20.51 -7.21
C PRO A 10 -12.55 -19.90 -5.84
N LEU A 11 -12.20 -20.71 -4.84
CA LEU A 11 -11.78 -20.21 -3.53
C LEU A 11 -10.51 -19.35 -3.64
N ILE A 12 -9.51 -19.82 -4.38
CA ILE A 12 -8.27 -19.07 -4.64
C ILE A 12 -8.57 -17.78 -5.38
N LEU A 13 -9.47 -17.82 -6.38
CA LEU A 13 -9.87 -16.65 -7.14
C LEU A 13 -10.49 -15.56 -6.24
N VAL A 14 -11.40 -15.95 -5.35
CA VAL A 14 -12.05 -15.02 -4.40
C VAL A 14 -11.02 -14.40 -3.46
N VAL A 15 -10.10 -15.21 -2.91
CA VAL A 15 -9.02 -14.70 -2.05
C VAL A 15 -8.13 -13.70 -2.81
N LEU A 16 -7.82 -13.98 -4.07
CA LEU A 16 -7.02 -13.08 -4.91
C LEU A 16 -7.73 -11.73 -5.14
N VAL A 17 -9.03 -11.75 -5.40
CA VAL A 17 -9.85 -10.54 -5.62
C VAL A 17 -9.93 -9.70 -4.35
N ILE A 18 -10.14 -10.33 -3.19
CA ILE A 18 -10.15 -9.64 -1.90
C ILE A 18 -8.78 -9.00 -1.64
N ASN A 19 -7.69 -9.76 -1.82
CA ASN A 19 -6.34 -9.26 -1.61
C ASN A 19 -6.03 -8.09 -2.57
N TYR A 20 -6.47 -8.17 -3.83
CA TYR A 20 -6.36 -7.07 -4.80
C TYR A 20 -7.06 -5.80 -4.30
N PHE A 21 -8.28 -5.93 -3.75
CA PHE A 21 -9.04 -4.78 -3.24
C PHE A 21 -8.35 -4.13 -2.04
N VAL A 22 -7.86 -4.93 -1.10
CA VAL A 22 -7.13 -4.43 0.08
C VAL A 22 -5.82 -3.76 -0.33
N ALA A 23 -5.02 -4.40 -1.21
CA ALA A 23 -3.78 -3.83 -1.73
C ALA A 23 -4.00 -2.48 -2.44
N ARG A 24 -5.15 -2.30 -3.10
CA ARG A 24 -5.52 -1.05 -3.77
C ARG A 24 -5.76 0.08 -2.77
N GLU A 25 -6.41 -0.19 -1.65
CA GLU A 25 -6.60 0.81 -0.59
C GLU A 25 -5.27 1.19 0.07
N PHE A 26 -4.40 0.22 0.33
CA PHE A 26 -3.05 0.52 0.83
C PHE A 26 -2.21 1.31 -0.18
N TYR A 27 -2.33 1.03 -1.49
CA TYR A 27 -1.68 1.84 -2.52
C TYR A 27 -2.17 3.29 -2.52
N LYS A 28 -3.48 3.53 -2.34
CA LYS A 28 -4.00 4.90 -2.18
C LYS A 28 -3.43 5.58 -0.94
N ALA A 29 -3.31 4.87 0.19
CA ALA A 29 -2.69 5.40 1.40
C ALA A 29 -1.20 5.75 1.19
N ALA A 30 -0.46 4.89 0.47
CA ALA A 30 0.93 5.17 0.09
C ALA A 30 1.03 6.39 -0.84
N SER A 31 0.14 6.48 -1.83
CA SER A 31 0.07 7.61 -2.76
C SER A 31 -0.24 8.92 -2.03
N ALA A 32 -1.16 8.90 -1.05
CA ALA A 32 -1.47 10.03 -0.19
C ALA A 32 -0.25 10.50 0.64
N LYS A 33 0.62 9.58 1.07
CA LYS A 33 1.90 9.87 1.73
C LYS A 33 2.98 10.40 0.77
N GLY A 34 2.68 10.59 -0.51
CA GLY A 34 3.64 11.03 -1.54
C GLY A 34 4.40 9.88 -2.24
N TRP A 35 4.00 8.62 -2.03
CA TRP A 35 4.63 7.45 -2.62
C TRP A 35 3.76 6.85 -3.73
N ASN A 36 3.69 7.52 -4.88
CA ASN A 36 2.81 7.12 -5.98
C ASN A 36 3.31 5.94 -6.86
N GLN A 37 4.30 5.18 -6.37
CA GLN A 37 4.95 4.12 -7.16
C GLN A 37 4.13 2.83 -7.15
N ILE A 38 3.88 2.23 -8.32
CA ILE A 38 3.12 0.97 -8.47
C ILE A 38 3.75 -0.22 -7.71
N LYS A 39 5.03 -0.07 -7.34
CA LYS A 39 5.82 -0.99 -6.51
C LYS A 39 5.14 -1.28 -5.16
N TYR A 40 4.51 -0.27 -4.55
CA TYR A 40 3.86 -0.40 -3.24
C TYR A 40 2.55 -1.17 -3.30
N PHE A 41 1.87 -1.13 -4.45
CA PHE A 41 0.72 -1.98 -4.73
C PHE A 41 1.16 -3.44 -4.82
N TRP A 42 2.21 -3.72 -5.60
CA TRP A 42 2.75 -5.08 -5.73
C TRP A 42 3.30 -5.65 -4.42
N LEU A 43 3.96 -4.82 -3.60
CA LEU A 43 4.40 -5.24 -2.27
C LEU A 43 3.22 -5.62 -1.38
N SER A 44 2.17 -4.80 -1.33
CA SER A 44 0.97 -5.07 -0.54
C SER A 44 0.22 -6.31 -1.01
N PHE A 45 0.20 -6.55 -2.32
CA PHE A 45 -0.47 -7.68 -2.95
C PHE A 45 0.29 -9.01 -2.76
N LEU A 46 1.63 -8.99 -2.94
CA LEU A 46 2.47 -10.19 -2.94
C LEU A 46 2.91 -10.62 -1.54
N LEU A 47 3.22 -9.66 -0.66
CA LEU A 47 3.61 -9.95 0.72
C LEU A 47 2.40 -10.04 1.67
N GLY A 48 1.20 -9.64 1.22
CA GLY A 48 -0.01 -9.62 2.04
C GLY A 48 0.20 -8.77 3.32
N PRO A 49 0.02 -9.33 4.53
CA PRO A 49 0.09 -8.56 5.78
C PRO A 49 1.43 -7.85 6.02
N SER A 50 2.57 -8.45 5.60
CA SER A 50 3.87 -7.79 5.74
C SER A 50 4.04 -6.63 4.74
N GLY A 51 3.38 -6.69 3.58
CA GLY A 51 3.30 -5.58 2.64
C GLY A 51 2.51 -4.39 3.20
N TYR A 52 1.43 -4.66 3.92
CA TYR A 52 0.65 -3.62 4.63
C TYR A 52 1.48 -2.93 5.72
N LEU A 53 2.22 -3.71 6.52
CA LEU A 53 3.13 -3.18 7.54
C LEU A 53 4.18 -2.25 6.93
N LEU A 54 4.74 -2.60 5.77
CA LEU A 54 5.68 -1.73 5.07
C LEU A 54 5.01 -0.41 4.66
N VAL A 55 3.79 -0.46 4.12
CA VAL A 55 3.05 0.75 3.74
C VAL A 55 2.72 1.63 4.94
N ILE A 56 2.39 1.04 6.08
CA ILE A 56 2.14 1.77 7.34
C ILE A 56 3.43 2.44 7.83
N ALA A 57 4.55 1.72 7.76
CA ALA A 57 5.87 2.21 8.14
C ALA A 57 6.44 3.26 7.19
N LEU A 58 5.85 3.48 6.00
CA LEU A 58 6.31 4.51 5.09
C LEU A 58 6.17 5.90 5.74
N PRO A 59 7.29 6.66 5.81
CA PRO A 59 7.25 8.03 6.29
C PRO A 59 6.43 8.87 5.32
N ASP A 60 5.65 9.79 5.86
CA ASP A 60 4.92 10.76 5.06
C ASP A 60 5.93 11.72 4.41
N ARG A 61 6.02 11.67 3.08
CA ARG A 61 6.84 12.58 2.28
C ARG A 61 6.06 13.83 1.87
N GLY A 62 4.72 13.76 1.85
CA GLY A 62 3.86 14.90 1.56
C GLY A 62 3.96 15.97 2.64
N GLY A 63 3.91 15.57 3.92
CA GLY A 63 4.07 16.49 5.05
C GLY A 63 5.46 17.13 5.17
N GLN A 64 6.53 16.41 4.77
CA GLN A 64 7.90 16.91 4.89
C GLN A 64 8.23 18.06 3.93
N HIS A 65 7.60 18.10 2.76
CA HIS A 65 7.78 19.22 1.83
C HIS A 65 7.18 20.51 2.38
N MET A 66 6.02 20.41 3.05
CA MET A 66 5.37 21.55 3.73
C MET A 66 6.21 22.03 4.91
N SER A 67 6.67 21.13 5.78
CA SER A 67 7.53 21.51 6.93
C SER A 67 8.87 22.11 6.51
N ALA A 68 9.50 21.62 5.44
CA ALA A 68 10.76 22.16 4.95
C ALA A 68 10.59 23.57 4.35
N LEU A 69 9.45 23.86 3.71
CA LEU A 69 9.13 25.21 3.23
C LEU A 69 8.82 26.15 4.41
N VAL A 70 7.96 25.74 5.35
CA VAL A 70 7.61 26.53 6.54
C VAL A 70 8.83 26.85 7.41
N SER A 71 9.77 25.91 7.56
CA SER A 71 11.00 26.15 8.31
C SER A 71 11.96 27.12 7.61
N ARG A 72 11.89 27.26 6.28
CA ARG A 72 12.72 28.24 5.55
C ARG A 72 12.16 29.66 5.61
N ASP A 73 10.85 29.79 5.80
CA ASP A 73 10.15 31.08 5.90
C ASP A 73 10.05 31.59 7.35
N LEU A 74 10.53 30.85 8.35
CA LEU A 74 10.64 31.35 9.72
C LEU A 74 11.94 32.15 9.86
N PRO A 75 11.90 33.49 10.01
CA PRO A 75 13.09 34.23 10.42
C PRO A 75 13.48 33.75 11.82
N GLU A 76 14.68 33.19 11.93
CA GLU A 76 15.33 32.81 13.18
C GLU A 76 15.33 34.06 14.10
N LEU A 77 14.45 34.07 15.11
CA LEU A 77 14.24 35.16 16.07
C LEU A 77 15.12 34.99 17.31
#